data_AF-A0A661JUB2-F1
#
_entry.id   AF-A0A661JUB2-F1
#
_cell.length_a   1.000
_cell.length_b   1.000
_cell.length_c   1.000
_cell.angle_alpha   90.00
_cell.angle_beta   90.00
_cell.angle_gamma   90.00
#
_symmetry.space_group_name_H-M   'P 1'
#
loop_
_entity.id
_entity.type
_entity.pdbx_description
1 polymer ?
#
loop_
_entity_poly.entity_id
_entity_poly.type
_entity_poly.pdbx_seq_one_letter_code
_entity_poly.pdbx_strand_id
1 'polypeptide(L)'
;MGVFIVSFAGTTLDTATRLQRYVIGELAMAYKMPRLAGRHPATLIAVLSAFVLAFYNGSGKGALVLWPLFGTVNQLLGALALLIVTIYLAKKRVSTVYTLIPMVFMTIMTGWAMLINLGDFYKNSNWLLFTIGVSVFILEVWMILESALFLFRGVDSAAVEDHAE
;
A
#
# COMPACT_ATOMS: atom_id res chain seq x y z
N MET A 1 8.60 -11.04 -21.89
CA MET A 1 8.32 -9.75 -21.20
C MET A 1 6.84 -9.37 -21.25
N GLY A 2 6.23 -9.16 -22.43
CA GLY A 2 4.84 -8.69 -22.54
C GLY A 2 3.81 -9.56 -21.80
N VAL A 3 3.88 -10.89 -21.93
CA VAL A 3 2.97 -11.82 -21.25
C VAL A 3 3.07 -11.70 -19.72
N PHE A 4 4.28 -11.55 -19.17
CA PHE A 4 4.47 -11.38 -17.72
C PHE A 4 3.82 -10.08 -17.22
N ILE A 5 4.08 -8.96 -17.90
CA ILE A 5 3.54 -7.65 -17.51
C ILE A 5 2.01 -7.67 -17.57
N VAL A 6 1.44 -8.23 -18.63
CA VAL A 6 -0.02 -8.30 -18.81
C VAL A 6 -0.65 -9.25 -17.79
N SER A 7 -0.06 -10.43 -17.53
CA SER A 7 -0.59 -11.37 -16.52
C SER A 7 -0.50 -10.83 -15.10
N PHE A 8 0.60 -10.18 -14.74
CA PHE A 8 0.78 -9.52 -13.45
C PHE A 8 -0.22 -8.36 -13.27
N ALA A 9 -0.33 -7.50 -14.30
CA ALA A 9 -1.29 -6.41 -14.30
C ALA A 9 -2.73 -6.93 -14.20
N GLY A 10 -3.09 -7.96 -14.97
CA GLY A 10 -4.42 -8.57 -14.95
C GLY A 10 -4.78 -9.19 -13.58
N THR A 11 -3.84 -9.90 -12.96
CA THR A 11 -4.08 -10.53 -11.64
C THR A 11 -4.22 -9.48 -10.54
N THR A 12 -3.39 -8.43 -10.58
CA THR A 12 -3.47 -7.33 -9.61
C THR A 12 -4.72 -6.51 -9.83
N LEU A 13 -5.13 -6.28 -11.09
CA LEU A 13 -6.36 -5.57 -11.43
C LEU A 13 -7.61 -6.32 -10.93
N ASP A 14 -7.67 -7.64 -11.09
CA ASP A 14 -8.78 -8.46 -10.55
C ASP A 14 -8.88 -8.33 -9.03
N THR A 15 -7.73 -8.45 -8.34
CA THR A 15 -7.67 -8.35 -6.88
C THR A 15 -8.03 -6.95 -6.40
N ALA A 16 -7.50 -5.91 -7.04
CA ALA A 16 -7.76 -4.51 -6.69
C ALA A 16 -9.23 -4.15 -6.90
N THR A 17 -9.83 -4.53 -8.04
CA THR A 17 -11.25 -4.27 -8.32
C THR A 17 -12.15 -4.94 -7.30
N ARG A 18 -11.78 -6.16 -6.86
CA ARG A 18 -12.51 -6.91 -5.84
C ARG A 18 -12.42 -6.24 -4.46
N LEU A 19 -11.22 -5.83 -4.05
CA LEU A 19 -11.00 -5.12 -2.78
C LEU A 19 -11.72 -3.76 -2.77
N GLN A 20 -11.60 -3.00 -3.85
CA GLN A 20 -12.26 -1.70 -3.98
C GLN A 20 -13.78 -1.84 -3.89
N ARG A 21 -14.36 -2.90 -4.49
CA ARG A 21 -15.78 -3.21 -4.32
C ARG A 21 -16.15 -3.48 -2.86
N TYR A 22 -15.31 -4.19 -2.10
CA TYR A 22 -15.57 -4.43 -0.67
C TYR A 22 -15.54 -3.12 0.12
N VAL A 23 -14.52 -2.27 -0.10
CA VAL A 23 -14.43 -0.95 0.52
C VAL A 23 -15.66 -0.09 0.19
N ILE A 24 -16.09 -0.05 -1.07
CA ILE A 24 -17.30 0.70 -1.48
C ILE A 24 -18.54 0.13 -0.80
N GLY A 25 -18.67 -1.20 -0.72
CA GLY A 25 -19.80 -1.86 -0.06
C GLY A 25 -19.86 -1.53 1.44
N GLU A 26 -18.73 -1.60 2.12
CA GLU A 26 -18.60 -1.28 3.55
C GLU A 26 -18.93 0.19 3.82
N LEU A 27 -18.40 1.11 3.01
CA LEU A 27 -18.71 2.54 3.10
C LEU A 27 -20.20 2.80 2.82
N ALA A 28 -20.78 2.19 1.79
CA ALA A 28 -22.19 2.36 1.46
C ALA A 28 -23.11 1.87 2.59
N MET A 29 -22.74 0.78 3.27
CA MET A 29 -23.46 0.31 4.45
C MET A 29 -23.29 1.25 5.64
N ALA A 30 -22.08 1.75 5.89
CA ALA A 30 -21.79 2.70 6.97
C ALA A 30 -22.56 4.03 6.80
N TYR A 31 -22.69 4.51 5.56
CA TYR A 31 -23.45 5.73 5.22
C TYR A 31 -24.97 5.48 5.01
N LYS A 32 -25.48 4.30 5.37
CA LYS A 32 -26.91 3.93 5.25
C LYS A 32 -27.47 4.01 3.82
N MET A 33 -26.66 3.74 2.81
CA MET A 33 -27.05 3.69 1.39
C MET A 33 -26.98 2.25 0.83
N PRO A 34 -27.86 1.32 1.26
CA PRO A 34 -27.75 -0.11 0.93
C PRO A 34 -27.92 -0.41 -0.57
N ARG A 35 -28.53 0.48 -1.34
CA ARG A 35 -28.65 0.36 -2.80
C ARG A 35 -27.30 0.39 -3.51
N LEU A 36 -26.30 1.08 -2.93
CA LEU A 36 -24.95 1.19 -3.49
C LEU A 36 -24.03 0.04 -3.04
N ALA A 37 -24.42 -0.71 -1.99
CA ALA A 37 -23.68 -1.86 -1.48
C ALA A 37 -23.85 -3.14 -2.33
N GLY A 38 -24.75 -3.13 -3.31
CA GLY A 38 -24.97 -4.27 -4.20
C GLY A 38 -23.76 -4.62 -5.07
N ARG A 39 -23.64 -5.90 -5.45
CA ARG A 39 -22.50 -6.43 -6.24
C ARG A 39 -22.24 -5.63 -7.52
N HIS A 40 -23.28 -5.29 -8.28
CA HIS A 40 -23.18 -4.56 -9.54
C HIS A 40 -22.88 -3.05 -9.36
N PRO A 41 -23.62 -2.29 -8.54
CA PRO A 41 -23.35 -0.86 -8.36
C PRO A 41 -21.97 -0.59 -7.74
N ALA A 42 -21.54 -1.37 -6.75
CA ALA A 42 -20.21 -1.21 -6.15
C ALA A 42 -19.08 -1.53 -7.15
N THR A 43 -19.26 -2.54 -8.00
CA THR A 43 -18.28 -2.86 -9.07
C THR A 43 -18.24 -1.76 -10.13
N LEU A 44 -19.40 -1.21 -10.52
CA LEU A 44 -19.47 -0.13 -11.49
C LEU A 44 -18.72 1.10 -11.00
N ILE A 45 -18.90 1.48 -9.73
CA ILE A 45 -18.19 2.61 -9.11
C ILE A 45 -16.69 2.35 -9.05
N ALA A 46 -16.29 1.13 -8.66
CA ALA A 46 -14.88 0.74 -8.65
C ALA A 46 -14.24 0.91 -10.04
N VAL A 47 -14.86 0.33 -11.08
CA VAL A 47 -14.35 0.39 -12.46
C VAL A 47 -14.38 1.81 -13.02
N LEU A 48 -15.46 2.57 -12.80
CA LEU A 48 -15.58 3.94 -13.31
C LEU A 48 -14.56 4.88 -12.66
N SER A 49 -14.36 4.78 -11.35
CA SER A 49 -13.36 5.60 -10.66
C SER A 49 -11.94 5.31 -11.15
N ALA A 50 -11.59 4.04 -11.36
CA ALA A 50 -10.33 3.64 -11.96
C ALA A 50 -10.20 4.12 -13.42
N PHE A 51 -11.29 4.06 -14.20
CA PHE A 51 -11.34 4.55 -15.58
C PHE A 51 -11.10 6.07 -15.65
N VAL A 52 -11.77 6.86 -14.81
CA VAL A 52 -11.57 8.32 -14.74
C VAL A 52 -10.12 8.64 -14.38
N LEU A 53 -9.53 7.93 -13.42
CA LEU A 53 -8.13 8.12 -13.03
C LEU A 53 -7.17 7.81 -14.18
N ALA A 54 -7.39 6.71 -14.91
CA ALA A 54 -6.54 6.28 -16.02
C ALA A 54 -6.61 7.21 -17.24
N PHE A 55 -7.77 7.85 -17.48
CA PHE A 55 -8.01 8.73 -18.63
C PHE A 55 -8.01 10.22 -18.28
N TYR A 56 -7.67 10.60 -17.04
CA TYR A 56 -7.72 11.99 -16.57
C TYR A 56 -6.97 12.98 -17.50
N ASN A 57 -5.87 12.56 -18.10
CA ASN A 57 -5.04 13.41 -18.97
C ASN A 57 -5.37 13.29 -20.48
N GLY A 58 -6.48 12.65 -20.85
CA GLY A 58 -7.03 12.55 -22.23
C GLY A 58 -6.17 11.82 -23.28
N SER A 59 -4.90 11.55 -22.98
CA SER A 59 -3.89 11.05 -23.93
C SER A 59 -3.71 9.53 -23.92
N GLY A 60 -4.47 8.80 -23.10
CA GLY A 60 -4.30 7.35 -22.90
C GLY A 60 -3.00 6.93 -22.22
N LYS A 61 -2.09 7.88 -21.92
CA LYS A 61 -0.82 7.63 -21.23
C LYS A 61 -0.93 7.63 -19.70
N GLY A 62 -2.13 7.87 -19.14
CA GLY A 62 -2.32 7.92 -17.69
C GLY A 62 -1.85 6.66 -16.96
N ALA A 63 -1.97 5.49 -17.60
CA ALA A 63 -1.44 4.24 -17.07
C ALA A 63 0.09 4.25 -16.86
N LEU A 64 0.85 4.85 -17.78
CA LEU A 64 2.32 4.95 -17.64
C LEU A 64 2.72 5.93 -16.53
N VAL A 65 1.92 6.97 -16.30
CA VAL A 65 2.18 7.94 -15.24
C VAL A 65 1.77 7.40 -13.86
N LEU A 66 0.76 6.53 -13.80
CA LEU A 66 0.32 5.86 -12.57
C LEU A 66 1.22 4.68 -12.17
N TRP A 67 1.99 4.12 -13.11
CA TRP A 67 2.82 2.95 -12.88
C TRP A 67 3.83 3.09 -11.72
N PRO A 68 4.56 4.21 -11.57
CA PRO A 68 5.50 4.38 -10.46
C PRO A 68 4.79 4.40 -9.10
N LEU A 69 3.60 5.02 -9.03
CA LEU A 69 2.78 5.08 -7.83
C LEU A 69 2.23 3.69 -7.46
N PHE A 70 1.81 2.92 -8.46
CA PHE A 70 1.45 1.53 -8.27
C PHE A 70 2.62 0.69 -7.71
N GLY A 71 3.82 0.91 -8.23
CA GLY A 71 5.04 0.28 -7.74
C GLY A 71 5.30 0.57 -6.25
N THR A 72 5.26 1.83 -5.84
CA THR A 72 5.52 2.23 -4.45
C THR A 72 4.43 1.74 -3.49
N VAL A 73 3.15 1.83 -3.87
CA VAL A 73 2.04 1.29 -3.04
C VAL A 73 2.16 -0.22 -2.85
N ASN A 74 2.58 -0.97 -3.88
CA ASN A 74 2.80 -2.41 -3.73
C ASN A 74 3.97 -2.74 -2.80
N GLN A 75 5.05 -1.96 -2.87
CA GLN A 75 6.19 -2.14 -1.98
C GLN A 75 5.81 -1.80 -0.53
N LEU A 76 5.01 -0.76 -0.33
CA LEU A 76 4.44 -0.40 0.98
C LEU A 76 3.57 -1.53 1.55
N LEU A 77 2.69 -2.12 0.74
CA LEU A 77 1.88 -3.28 1.16
C LEU A 77 2.76 -4.50 1.49
N GLY A 78 3.83 -4.71 0.72
CA GLY A 78 4.83 -5.74 0.99
C GLY A 78 5.56 -5.51 2.32
N ALA A 79 5.96 -4.27 2.60
CA ALA A 79 6.57 -3.89 3.87
C ALA A 79 5.62 -4.09 5.05
N LEU A 80 4.34 -3.73 4.89
CA LEU A 80 3.30 -3.98 5.89
C LEU A 80 3.10 -5.49 6.15
N ALA A 81 3.09 -6.32 5.12
CA ALA A 81 2.99 -7.77 5.27
C ALA A 81 4.19 -8.33 6.06
N LEU A 82 5.40 -7.89 5.72
CA LEU A 82 6.62 -8.29 6.44
C LEU A 82 6.60 -7.83 7.90
N LEU A 83 6.07 -6.63 8.19
CA LEU A 83 5.86 -6.15 9.55
C LEU A 83 4.93 -7.07 10.33
N ILE A 84 3.77 -7.42 9.76
CA ILE A 84 2.81 -8.33 10.40
C ILE A 84 3.44 -9.70 10.69
N VAL A 85 4.18 -10.26 9.72
CA VAL A 85 4.88 -11.54 9.91
C VAL A 85 5.96 -11.42 10.98
N THR A 86 6.71 -10.32 11.01
CA THR A 86 7.74 -10.05 12.02
C THR A 86 7.12 -9.98 13.43
N ILE A 87 5.99 -9.29 13.59
CA ILE A 87 5.23 -9.24 14.85
C ILE A 87 4.75 -10.64 15.25
N TYR A 88 4.25 -11.42 14.29
CA TYR A 88 3.79 -12.77 14.55
C TYR A 88 4.93 -13.71 14.99
N LEU A 89 6.09 -13.67 14.35
CA LEU A 89 7.27 -14.45 14.74
C LEU A 89 7.81 -14.02 16.11
N ALA A 90 7.82 -12.72 16.39
CA ALA A 90 8.19 -12.19 17.70
C ALA A 90 7.28 -12.75 18.80
N LYS A 91 5.96 -12.76 18.58
CA LYS A 91 5.00 -13.36 19.53
C LYS A 91 5.21 -14.86 19.74
N LYS A 92 5.72 -15.57 18.73
CA LYS A 92 6.07 -16.99 18.84
C LYS A 92 7.47 -17.25 19.40
N ARG A 93 8.23 -16.21 19.78
CA ARG A 93 9.62 -16.31 20.25
C ARG A 93 10.54 -17.02 19.24
N VAL A 94 10.27 -16.87 17.94
CA VAL A 94 11.10 -17.40 16.83
C VAL A 94 11.93 -16.25 16.25
N SER A 95 13.11 -16.55 15.71
CA SER A 95 14.00 -15.55 15.10
C SER A 95 13.26 -14.68 14.08
N THR A 96 13.20 -13.38 14.38
CA THR A 96 12.56 -12.35 13.56
C THR A 96 13.51 -11.74 12.53
N VAL A 97 14.81 -12.09 12.58
CA VAL A 97 15.87 -11.49 11.76
C VAL A 97 15.58 -11.67 10.27
N TYR A 98 15.08 -12.84 9.88
CA TYR A 98 14.79 -13.19 8.48
C TYR A 98 13.67 -12.36 7.86
N THR A 99 12.75 -11.82 8.66
CA THR A 99 11.66 -10.97 8.17
C THR A 99 11.94 -9.49 8.41
N LEU A 100 12.65 -9.18 9.49
CA LEU A 100 12.98 -7.81 9.88
C LEU A 100 13.95 -7.15 8.91
N ILE A 101 15.02 -7.85 8.49
CA ILE A 101 16.00 -7.28 7.56
C ILE A 101 15.34 -6.93 6.21
N PRO A 102 14.59 -7.83 5.54
CA PRO A 102 13.87 -7.48 4.32
C PRO A 102 12.84 -6.37 4.52
N MET A 103 12.16 -6.32 5.67
CA MET A 103 11.17 -5.29 5.98
C MET A 103 11.80 -3.90 6.02
N VAL A 104 12.90 -3.75 6.75
CA VAL A 104 13.62 -2.46 6.86
C VAL A 104 14.14 -2.03 5.49
N PHE A 105 14.76 -2.96 4.75
CA PHE A 105 15.24 -2.68 3.40
C PHE A 105 14.12 -2.22 2.46
N MET A 106 13.00 -2.97 2.41
CA MET A 106 11.85 -2.62 1.58
C MET A 106 11.28 -1.25 1.94
N THR A 107 11.18 -0.94 3.23
CA THR A 107 10.65 0.35 3.70
C THR A 107 11.54 1.52 3.26
N ILE A 108 12.86 1.40 3.42
CA ILE A 108 13.80 2.44 2.99
C ILE A 108 13.75 2.64 1.47
N MET A 109 13.74 1.54 0.71
CA MET A 109 13.69 1.60 -0.76
C MET A 109 12.38 2.20 -1.26
N THR A 110 11.26 1.88 -0.61
CA THR A 110 9.94 2.45 -0.93
C THR A 110 9.97 3.96 -0.72
N GLY A 111 10.49 4.42 0.42
CA GLY A 111 10.49 5.84 0.77
C GLY A 111 11.38 6.65 -0.15
N TRP A 112 12.54 6.08 -0.49
CA TRP A 112 13.43 6.67 -1.49
C TRP A 112 12.75 6.81 -2.86
N ALA A 113 12.13 5.73 -3.36
CA ALA A 113 11.41 5.76 -4.63
C ALA A 113 10.23 6.73 -4.60
N MET A 114 9.55 6.85 -3.46
CA MET A 114 8.41 7.73 -3.27
C MET A 114 8.79 9.21 -3.31
N LEU A 115 9.93 9.58 -2.70
CA LEU A 115 10.45 10.95 -2.77
C LEU A 115 10.81 11.35 -4.21
N ILE A 116 11.40 10.44 -4.99
CA ILE A 116 11.68 10.67 -6.42
C ILE A 116 10.36 10.90 -7.18
N ASN A 117 9.39 10.01 -7.01
CA ASN A 117 8.09 10.12 -7.68
C ASN A 117 7.37 11.44 -7.34
N LEU A 118 7.39 11.86 -6.07
CA LEU A 118 6.81 13.14 -5.65
C LEU A 118 7.49 14.34 -6.31
N GLY A 119 8.82 14.33 -6.38
CA GLY A 119 9.58 15.36 -7.09
C GLY A 119 9.23 15.44 -8.57
N ASP A 120 9.06 14.29 -9.22
CA ASP A 120 8.68 14.21 -10.63
C ASP A 120 7.23 14.65 -10.86
N PHE A 121 6.28 14.29 -9.98
CA PHE A 121 4.90 14.75 -10.08
C PHE A 121 4.77 16.26 -9.88
N TYR A 122 5.58 16.82 -8.97
CA TYR A 122 5.64 18.27 -8.75
C TYR A 122 6.20 19.00 -9.97
N LYS A 123 7.33 18.54 -10.53
CA LYS A 123 7.94 19.15 -11.73
C LYS A 123 7.03 19.08 -12.96
N ASN A 124 6.32 17.98 -13.13
CA ASN A 124 5.39 17.77 -14.25
C ASN A 124 4.01 18.42 -14.02
N SER A 125 3.82 19.19 -12.93
CA SER A 125 2.55 19.84 -12.56
C SER A 125 1.35 18.88 -12.49
N ASN A 126 1.59 17.61 -12.16
CA ASN A 126 0.54 16.60 -12.05
C ASN A 126 -0.03 16.58 -10.63
N TRP A 127 -0.87 17.57 -10.32
CA TRP A 127 -1.43 17.79 -8.98
C TRP A 127 -2.26 16.63 -8.46
N LEU A 128 -2.95 15.89 -9.33
CA LEU A 128 -3.74 14.71 -8.94
C LEU A 128 -2.84 13.61 -8.37
N LEU A 129 -1.82 13.19 -9.13
CA LEU A 129 -0.89 12.14 -8.69
C LEU A 129 0.00 12.62 -7.56
N PHE A 130 0.37 13.90 -7.54
CA PHE A 130 1.09 14.49 -6.42
C PHE A 130 0.29 14.35 -5.11
N THR A 131 -1.01 14.68 -5.12
CA THR A 131 -1.86 14.59 -3.93
C THR A 131 -2.04 13.15 -3.44
N ILE A 132 -2.29 12.21 -4.37
CA ILE A 132 -2.38 10.79 -4.02
C ILE A 132 -1.02 10.30 -3.50
N GLY A 133 0.07 10.71 -4.13
CA GLY A 133 1.42 10.38 -3.71
C GLY A 133 1.74 10.88 -2.30
N VAL A 134 1.41 12.12 -1.98
CA VAL A 134 1.61 12.67 -0.63
C VAL A 134 0.80 11.87 0.39
N SER A 135 -0.43 11.49 0.05
CA SER A 135 -1.27 10.67 0.92
C SER A 135 -0.63 9.29 1.21
N VAL A 136 -0.09 8.64 0.18
CA VAL A 136 0.64 7.36 0.32
C VAL A 136 1.92 7.54 1.12
N PHE A 137 2.66 8.63 0.91
CA PHE A 137 3.89 8.91 1.66
C PHE A 137 3.60 9.16 3.14
N ILE A 138 2.47 9.79 3.48
CA ILE A 138 2.04 9.92 4.88
C ILE A 138 1.77 8.54 5.51
N LEU A 139 1.09 7.63 4.78
CA LEU A 139 0.87 6.26 5.24
C LEU A 139 2.18 5.49 5.42
N GLU A 140 3.16 5.74 4.57
CA GLU A 140 4.50 5.16 4.69
C GLU A 140 5.23 5.67 5.94
N VAL A 141 5.23 6.98 6.19
CA VAL A 141 5.81 7.55 7.41
C VAL A 141 5.12 6.98 8.64
N TRP A 142 3.79 6.85 8.63
CA TRP A 142 3.05 6.20 9.70
C TRP A 142 3.52 4.76 9.94
N MET A 143 3.69 3.97 8.88
CA MET A 143 4.17 2.60 8.97
C MET A 143 5.59 2.51 9.53
N ILE A 144 6.49 3.43 9.15
CA ILE A 144 7.85 3.52 9.72
C ILE A 144 7.77 3.75 11.23
N LEU A 145 6.90 4.66 11.68
CA LEU A 145 6.71 4.96 13.09
C LEU A 145 6.20 3.74 13.86
N GLU A 146 5.18 3.05 13.35
CA GLU A 146 4.65 1.82 13.97
C GLU A 146 5.71 0.71 14.04
N SER A 147 6.49 0.56 12.97
CA SER A 147 7.58 -0.43 12.90
C SER A 147 8.67 -0.12 13.93
N ALA A 148 9.07 1.15 14.04
CA ALA A 148 10.05 1.60 15.02
C ALA A 148 9.54 1.43 16.46
N LEU A 149 8.29 1.83 16.72
CA LEU A 149 7.65 1.67 18.03
C LEU A 149 7.60 0.21 18.47
N PHE A 150 7.28 -0.70 17.54
CA PHE A 150 7.29 -2.13 17.79
C PHE A 150 8.69 -2.64 18.13
N LEU A 151 9.74 -2.20 17.43
CA LEU A 151 11.11 -2.59 17.73
C LEU A 151 11.56 -2.09 19.10
N PHE A 152 11.28 -0.83 19.44
CA PHE A 152 11.66 -0.28 20.74
C PHE A 152 10.91 -0.97 21.90
N ARG A 153 9.60 -1.20 21.78
CA ARG A 153 8.81 -1.90 22.82
C ARG A 153 9.12 -3.39 22.91
N GLY A 154 9.48 -4.02 21.80
CA GLY A 154 9.89 -5.42 21.75
C GLY A 154 11.23 -5.68 22.42
N VAL A 155 12.14 -4.69 22.41
CA VAL A 155 13.42 -4.74 23.15
C VAL A 155 13.19 -4.67 24.66
N ASP A 156 12.27 -3.80 25.12
CA ASP A 156 11.98 -3.65 26.56
C ASP A 156 11.42 -4.93 27.21
N SER A 157 10.65 -5.74 26.47
CA SER A 157 10.11 -7.00 27.01
C SER A 157 11.15 -8.12 27.09
N ALA A 158 12.23 -8.07 26.28
CA ALA A 158 13.30 -9.05 26.31
C ALA A 158 14.38 -8.72 27.37
N ALA A 159 14.62 -7.42 27.63
CA ALA A 159 15.61 -6.97 28.61
C ALA A 159 15.17 -7.11 30.08
N VAL A 160 13.86 -7.20 30.34
CA VAL A 160 13.32 -7.34 31.71
C VAL A 160 13.34 -8.79 32.22
N GLU A 161 13.26 -9.79 31.33
CA GLU A 161 13.33 -11.22 31.73
C GLU A 161 14.77 -11.73 31.94
N ASP A 162 15.79 -11.16 31.28
CA ASP A 162 17.21 -11.56 31.43
C ASP A 162 17.81 -11.20 32.81
N HIS A 163 17.15 -10.32 33.56
CA HIS A 163 17.53 -9.98 34.94
C HIS A 163 16.73 -10.73 36.01
N ALA A 164 15.84 -11.64 35.60
CA ALA A 164 14.99 -12.42 36.50
C ALA A 164 15.37 -13.92 36.59
N GLU A 165 16.38 -14.36 35.83
CA GLU A 165 17.04 -15.68 35.96
C GLU A 165 18.39 -15.56 36.71
#